data_AF-A0A6V8KGL5-F1
#
_entry.id   AF-A0A6V8KGL5-F1
#
_cell.length_a   1.000
_cell.length_b   1.000
_cell.length_c   1.000
_cell.angle_alpha   90.00
_cell.angle_beta   90.00
_cell.angle_gamma   90.00
#
_symmetry.space_group_name_H-M   'P 1'
#
loop_
_entity.id
_entity.type
_entity.pdbx_description
1 polymer ?
#
loop_
_entity_poly.entity_id
_entity_poly.type
_entity_poly.pdbx_seq_one_letter_code
_entity_poly.pdbx_strand_id
1 'polypeptide(L)'
;MRVSSVLADGDTLLAAYDGRATAAENWEERTGVARGGRAGDGRFTPLVAAEREPLSSPHPPGGLRYLSVVALPGGGHRVYYEATRADGAHELRTEYLTPAVSHLD
;
A
#
# COMPACT_ATOMS: atom_id res chain seq x y z
N MET A 1 -4.31 12.80 5.54
CA MET A 1 -3.61 11.97 4.54
C MET A 1 -2.14 11.92 4.86
N ARG A 2 -1.61 10.73 5.15
CA ARG A 2 -0.18 10.47 5.36
C ARG A 2 0.25 9.38 4.38
N VAL A 3 1.28 9.62 3.59
CA VAL A 3 1.90 8.58 2.76
C VAL A 3 2.75 7.70 3.68
N SER A 4 2.58 6.38 3.62
CA SER A 4 3.34 5.42 4.44
C SER A 4 4.44 4.72 3.66
N SER A 5 4.26 4.52 2.36
CA SER A 5 5.25 3.87 1.49
C SER A 5 5.12 4.35 0.07
N VAL A 6 6.26 4.46 -0.63
CA VAL A 6 6.32 4.73 -2.07
C VAL A 6 7.27 3.71 -2.70
N LEU A 7 6.84 3.10 -3.81
CA LEU A 7 7.60 2.14 -4.58
C LEU A 7 7.65 2.60 -6.04
N ALA A 8 8.84 2.66 -6.62
CA ALA A 8 9.00 2.75 -8.07
C ALA A 8 9.12 1.34 -8.65
N ASP A 9 8.27 1.03 -9.62
CA ASP A 9 8.25 -0.21 -10.39
C ASP A 9 8.25 0.13 -11.88
N GLY A 10 9.44 0.10 -12.48
CA GLY A 10 9.67 0.61 -13.83
C GLY A 10 9.24 2.06 -13.99
N ASP A 11 8.32 2.31 -14.93
CA ASP A 11 7.74 3.63 -15.19
C ASP A 11 6.49 3.93 -14.35
N THR A 12 6.17 3.09 -13.36
CA THR A 12 5.06 3.31 -12.42
C THR A 12 5.58 3.66 -11.03
N LEU A 13 4.99 4.69 -10.43
CA LEU A 13 5.12 5.00 -9.02
C LEU A 13 3.85 4.53 -8.30
N LEU A 14 4.00 3.72 -7.27
CA LEU A 14 2.92 3.28 -6.39
C LEU A 14 3.12 3.93 -5.01
N ALA A 15 2.06 4.49 -4.45
CA ALA A 15 2.08 5.03 -3.10
C ALA A 15 0.96 4.42 -2.25
N ALA A 16 1.31 3.96 -1.06
CA ALA A 16 0.36 3.61 -0.01
C ALA A 16 0.17 4.81 0.91
N TYR A 17 -1.07 5.09 1.30
CA TYR A 17 -1.40 6.20 2.17
C TYR A 17 -2.55 5.87 3.12
N ASP A 18 -2.63 6.63 4.22
CA ASP A 18 -3.80 6.66 5.10
C ASP A 18 -5.02 7.18 4.32
N GLY A 19 -5.88 6.24 3.92
CA GLY A 19 -7.05 6.42 3.08
C GLY A 19 -8.34 6.65 3.85
N ARG A 20 -8.28 6.91 5.16
CA ARG A 20 -9.49 7.18 5.96
C ARG A 20 -10.35 8.30 5.39
N ALA A 21 -11.66 8.16 5.53
CA ALA A 21 -12.63 9.11 5.00
C ALA A 21 -12.73 10.37 5.85
N THR A 22 -12.52 10.25 7.17
CA THR A 22 -12.65 11.38 8.10
C THR A 22 -11.55 11.41 9.15
N ALA A 23 -11.38 12.57 9.80
CA ALA A 23 -10.42 12.76 10.89
C ALA A 23 -10.74 11.94 12.16
N ALA A 24 -11.99 11.52 12.35
CA ALA A 24 -12.43 10.74 13.50
C ALA A 24 -11.96 9.27 13.44
N GLU A 25 -11.69 8.75 12.25
CA GLU A 25 -11.25 7.36 12.01
C GLU A 25 -9.75 7.14 12.31
N ASN A 26 -9.13 7.96 13.17
CA ASN A 26 -7.66 8.02 13.27
C ASN A 26 -7.07 6.78 13.93
N TRP A 27 -7.89 6.06 14.69
CA TRP A 27 -7.52 4.83 15.35
C TRP A 27 -7.65 3.61 14.41
N GLU A 28 -8.42 3.76 13.32
CA GLU A 28 -8.78 2.69 12.37
C GLU A 28 -8.47 3.09 10.93
N GLU A 29 -7.26 3.58 10.72
CA GLU A 29 -6.77 3.94 9.39
C GLU A 29 -6.87 2.74 8.43
N ARG A 30 -7.24 3.04 7.19
CA ARG A 30 -7.34 2.09 6.09
C ARG A 30 -6.30 2.42 5.03
N THR A 31 -5.87 1.44 4.25
CA THR A 31 -4.79 1.63 3.28
C THR A 31 -5.36 2.02 1.90
N GLY A 32 -5.21 3.28 1.54
CA GLY A 32 -5.41 3.76 0.18
C GLY A 32 -4.18 3.50 -0.69
N VAL A 33 -4.39 3.42 -2.02
CA VAL A 33 -3.31 3.27 -3.01
C VAL A 33 -3.45 4.35 -4.07
N ALA A 34 -2.35 5.01 -4.41
CA ALA A 34 -2.25 5.98 -5.49
C ALA A 34 -1.17 5.57 -6.50
N ARG A 35 -1.34 5.98 -7.75
CA ARG A 35 -0.42 5.65 -8.85
C ARG A 35 -0.01 6.90 -9.62
N GLY A 36 1.24 6.93 -10.06
CA GLY A 36 1.77 7.91 -11.02
C GLY A 36 2.52 7.17 -12.12
N GLY A 37 2.50 7.68 -13.35
CA GLY A 37 3.31 7.17 -14.45
C GLY A 37 4.59 7.96 -14.61
N ARG A 38 5.44 7.59 -15.57
CA ARG A 38 6.60 8.38 -15.96
C ARG A 38 6.27 9.29 -17.14
N ALA A 39 6.59 10.57 -17.00
CA ALA A 39 6.47 11.54 -18.07
C ALA A 39 7.70 11.48 -18.99
N GLY A 40 7.56 12.04 -20.20
CA GLY A 40 8.64 12.05 -21.21
C GLY A 40 9.89 12.84 -20.81
N ASP A 41 9.82 13.66 -19.75
CA ASP A 41 10.96 14.36 -19.15
C ASP A 41 11.68 13.54 -18.06
N GLY A 42 11.27 12.28 -17.86
CA GLY A 42 11.86 11.34 -16.91
C GLY A 42 11.34 11.48 -15.46
N ARG A 43 10.49 12.47 -15.17
CA ARG A 43 9.84 12.63 -13.85
C ARG A 43 8.58 11.77 -13.74
N PHE A 44 8.18 11.45 -12.52
CA PHE A 44 6.87 10.84 -12.30
C PHE A 44 5.76 11.90 -12.35
N THR A 45 4.62 11.55 -12.92
CA THR A 45 3.40 12.35 -12.90
C THR A 45 2.86 12.46 -11.47
N PRO A 46 1.96 13.42 -11.19
CA PRO A 46 1.24 13.45 -9.92
C PRO A 46 0.58 12.11 -9.60
N LEU A 47 0.62 11.73 -8.33
CA LEU A 47 -0.06 10.54 -7.83
C LEU A 47 -1.58 10.75 -7.88
N VAL A 48 -2.28 9.81 -8.49
CA VAL A 48 -3.75 9.76 -8.55
C VAL A 48 -4.22 8.59 -7.71
N ALA A 49 -5.14 8.83 -6.77
CA ALA A 49 -5.74 7.79 -5.96
C ALA A 49 -6.46 6.77 -6.87
N ALA A 50 -6.34 5.49 -6.55
CA ALA A 50 -7.09 4.46 -7.25
C ALA A 50 -8.59 4.64 -6.97
N GLU A 51 -9.42 4.46 -8.01
CA GLU A 51 -10.89 4.56 -7.92
C GLU A 51 -11.48 3.32 -7.25
N ARG A 52 -11.14 3.11 -5.98
CA ARG A 52 -11.61 2.00 -5.16
C ARG A 52 -11.62 2.40 -3.69
N GLU A 53 -12.43 1.68 -2.92
CA GLU A 53 -12.40 1.80 -1.46
C GLU A 53 -11.01 1.42 -0.91
N PRO A 54 -10.50 2.17 0.09
CA PRO A 54 -9.31 1.80 0.84
C PRO A 54 -9.39 0.37 1.40
N LEU A 55 -8.26 -0.31 1.35
CA LEU A 55 -8.11 -1.65 1.88
C LEU A 55 -8.27 -1.64 3.41
N SER A 56 -8.98 -2.64 3.93
CA SER A 56 -9.30 -2.80 5.35
C SER A 56 -8.97 -4.21 5.80
N SER A 57 -8.75 -4.40 7.10
CA SER A 57 -8.80 -5.74 7.69
C SER A 57 -10.22 -6.29 7.54
N PRO A 58 -10.38 -7.62 7.31
CA PRO A 58 -11.71 -8.24 7.31
C PRO A 58 -12.35 -8.30 8.71
N HIS A 59 -11.60 -7.99 9.77
CA HIS A 59 -12.10 -8.01 11.14
C HIS A 59 -12.46 -6.60 11.62
N PRO A 60 -13.66 -6.40 12.21
CA PRO A 60 -14.00 -5.14 12.83
C PRO A 60 -13.00 -4.76 13.93
N PRO A 61 -12.70 -3.46 14.10
CA PRO A 61 -13.24 -2.31 13.33
C PRO A 61 -12.63 -2.06 11.94
N GLY A 62 -11.66 -2.85 11.47
CA GLY A 62 -11.21 -2.85 10.08
C GLY A 62 -9.87 -2.15 9.80
N GLY A 63 -9.16 -1.68 10.83
CA GLY A 63 -7.85 -1.05 10.68
C GLY A 63 -6.87 -1.90 9.89
N LEU A 64 -6.24 -1.27 8.89
CA LEU A 64 -5.16 -1.80 8.06
C LEU A 64 -4.20 -0.66 7.74
N ARG A 65 -3.13 -0.56 8.52
CA ARG A 65 -2.34 0.66 8.66
C ARG A 65 -0.85 0.43 8.46
N TYR A 66 -0.15 1.54 8.24
CA TYR A 66 1.31 1.61 8.17
C TYR A 66 1.95 0.65 7.15
N LEU A 67 1.27 0.40 6.01
CA LEU A 67 1.86 -0.42 4.95
C LEU A 67 3.21 0.15 4.54
N SER A 68 4.24 -0.68 4.65
CA SER A 68 5.61 -0.45 4.23
C SER A 68 6.03 -1.55 3.26
N VAL A 69 6.59 -1.15 2.12
CA VAL A 69 7.04 -2.08 1.09
C VAL A 69 8.56 -1.98 0.97
N VAL A 70 9.23 -3.12 1.11
CA VAL A 70 10.68 -3.23 1.01
C VAL A 70 11.02 -4.11 -0.20
N ALA A 71 11.72 -3.53 -1.17
CA ALA A 71 12.29 -4.29 -2.28
C ALA A 71 13.37 -5.25 -1.77
N LEU A 72 13.35 -6.48 -2.25
CA LEU A 72 14.31 -7.53 -1.89
C LEU A 72 15.24 -7.85 -3.07
N PRO A 73 16.46 -8.36 -2.79
CA PRO A 73 17.28 -8.96 -3.84
C PRO A 73 16.50 -10.05 -4.59
N GLY A 74 16.63 -10.07 -5.92
CA GLY A 74 15.90 -11.03 -6.78
C GLY A 74 14.52 -10.55 -7.25
N GLY A 75 14.14 -9.29 -6.99
CA GLY A 75 12.94 -8.66 -7.58
C GLY A 75 11.64 -8.90 -6.80
N GLY A 76 11.72 -9.59 -5.66
CA GLY A 76 10.58 -9.76 -4.76
C GLY A 76 10.40 -8.56 -3.83
N HIS A 77 9.30 -8.54 -3.08
CA HIS A 77 9.05 -7.54 -2.06
C HIS A 77 8.68 -8.19 -0.74
N ARG A 78 9.06 -7.56 0.37
CA ARG A 78 8.51 -7.84 1.69
C ARG A 78 7.60 -6.70 2.06
N VAL A 79 6.36 -7.01 2.41
CA VAL A 79 5.42 -6.02 2.94
C VAL A 79 5.29 -6.17 4.44
N TYR A 80 5.22 -5.05 5.15
CA TYR A 80 4.92 -4.98 6.57
C TYR A 80 3.72 -4.07 6.76
N TYR A 81 2.78 -4.47 7.60
CA TYR A 81 1.59 -3.68 7.87
C TYR A 81 0.97 -4.11 9.19
N GLU A 82 0.17 -3.25 9.79
CA GLU A 82 -0.59 -3.61 10.97
C GLU A 82 -2.05 -3.88 10.59
N ALA A 83 -2.63 -4.95 11.12
CA ALA A 83 -4.00 -5.34 10.83
C ALA A 83 -4.78 -5.65 12.11
N THR A 84 -6.05 -5.25 12.10
CA THR A 84 -7.02 -5.66 13.11
C THR A 84 -7.25 -7.17 13.05
N ARG A 85 -7.26 -7.82 14.20
CA ARG A 85 -7.52 -9.25 14.40
C ARG A 85 -8.99 -9.50 14.71
N ALA A 86 -9.39 -10.78 14.71
CA ALA A 86 -10.76 -11.19 15.04
C ALA A 86 -11.20 -10.78 16.46
N ASP A 87 -10.27 -10.59 17.39
CA ASP A 87 -10.54 -10.14 18.77
C ASP A 87 -10.54 -8.60 18.93
N GLY A 88 -10.40 -7.86 17.82
CA GLY A 88 -10.38 -6.39 17.81
C GLY A 88 -9.04 -5.77 18.20
N ALA A 89 -8.05 -6.55 18.64
CA ALA A 89 -6.68 -6.06 18.82
C ALA A 89 -5.98 -5.94 17.46
N HIS A 90 -4.77 -5.37 17.46
CA HIS A 90 -3.96 -5.26 16.25
C HIS A 90 -2.68 -6.08 16.36
N GLU A 91 -2.16 -6.53 15.22
CA GLU A 91 -0.86 -7.17 15.13
C GLU A 91 -0.07 -6.67 13.93
N LEU A 92 1.25 -6.69 14.07
CA LEU A 92 2.16 -6.50 12.95
C LEU A 92 2.20 -7.79 12.12
N ARG A 93 1.93 -7.67 10.83
CA ARG A 93 1.99 -8.75 9.85
C ARG A 93 3.07 -8.47 8.82
N THR A 94 3.51 -9.54 8.18
CA THR A 94 4.40 -9.44 7.03
C THR A 94 4.16 -10.54 6.02
N GLU A 95 4.31 -10.21 4.74
CA GLU A 95 4.14 -11.14 3.63
C GLU A 95 5.27 -10.99 2.61
N TYR A 96 5.67 -12.11 2.01
CA TYR A 96 6.58 -12.12 0.88
C TYR A 96 5.77 -12.08 -0.42
N LEU A 97 6.01 -11.07 -1.23
CA LEU A 97 5.49 -10.98 -2.59
C LEU A 97 6.59 -11.45 -3.53
N THR A 98 6.34 -12.58 -4.20
CA THR A 98 7.24 -13.09 -5.22
C THR A 98 7.34 -12.12 -6.40
N PRO A 99 8.49 -12.07 -7.10
CA PRO A 99 8.57 -11.34 -8.37
C PRO A 99 7.46 -11.81 -9.31
N ALA A 100 6.89 -10.89 -10.10
CA ALA A 100 6.03 -11.28 -11.20
C ALA A 100 6.83 -12.15 -12.16
N VAL A 101 6.33 -13.34 -12.48
CA VAL A 101 6.95 -14.19 -13.50
C VAL A 101 6.67 -13.51 -14.84
N SER A 102 7.70 -12.91 -15.45
CA SER A 102 7.60 -12.41 -16.81
C SER A 102 7.49 -13.61 -17.75
N HIS A 103 6.27 -13.95 -18.17
CA HIS A 103 6.05 -14.76 -19.35
C HIS A 103 6.57 -13.96 -20.55
N LEU A 104 7.74 -14.35 -21.06
CA LEU A 104 8.19 -13.97 -22.39
C LEU A 104 7.43 -14.86 -23.38
N ASP A 105 6.41 -14.29 -24.03
CA ASP A 105 5.89 -14.77 -25.31
C ASP A 105 6.55 -14.00 -26.45
#